data_AF-A0A524PRH9-F1
#
_entry.id   AF-A0A524PRH9-F1
#
_cell.length_a   1.000
_cell.length_b   1.000
_cell.length_c   1.000
_cell.angle_alpha   90.00
_cell.angle_beta   90.00
_cell.angle_gamma   90.00
#
_symmetry.space_group_name_H-M   'P 1'
#
loop_
_entity.id
_entity.type
_entity.pdbx_description
1 polymer ?
#
loop_
_entity_poly.entity_id
_entity_poly.type
_entity_poly.pdbx_seq_one_letter_code
_entity_poly.pdbx_strand_id
1 'polypeptide(L)'
;MKKLRTSFMLLALTLLFGVLGYHLLEGMTLFDAFYMTMITISTVGFQEVHPLSVKGKILTLLLISTGIMIGAYTIGTLLRMFLEGEIRKTFGRRKLEKKISVLMNHYIVCGYGRIGSLVCKELQRHRKNFVVIENSIGSIERMESDGVLYIPADATTDETLLQAGIMKAAGIVTALGSDADNVFITLTAKGLRPDIFILARSSNDSNEKKLERAGATRVVSPYLIGGKRMAQVLIRPTVVDFIDIAMMESHL
;
A
#
# COMPACT_ATOMS: atom_id res chain seq x y z
N MET A 1 -11.60 5.89 -6.10
CA MET A 1 -12.50 7.04 -5.74
C MET A 1 -12.78 8.05 -6.87
N LYS A 2 -11.78 8.68 -7.53
CA LYS A 2 -12.02 9.68 -8.59
C LYS A 2 -12.87 9.13 -9.76
N LYS A 3 -12.57 7.91 -10.22
CA LYS A 3 -13.32 7.21 -11.29
C LYS A 3 -14.79 6.94 -10.93
N LEU A 4 -15.05 6.53 -9.68
CA LEU A 4 -16.42 6.31 -9.21
C LEU A 4 -17.21 7.63 -9.13
N ARG A 5 -16.58 8.71 -8.65
CA ARG A 5 -17.19 10.04 -8.65
C ARG A 5 -17.52 10.50 -10.08
N THR A 6 -16.63 10.26 -11.05
CA THR A 6 -16.92 10.57 -12.46
C THR A 6 -18.07 9.71 -13.01
N SER A 7 -18.14 8.41 -12.68
CA SER A 7 -19.26 7.55 -13.11
C SER A 7 -20.61 8.06 -12.59
N PHE A 8 -20.71 8.37 -11.30
CA PHE A 8 -21.96 8.92 -10.72
C PHE A 8 -22.31 10.29 -11.29
N MET A 9 -21.31 11.14 -11.56
CA MET A 9 -21.53 12.44 -12.19
C MET A 9 -22.08 12.29 -13.62
N LEU A 10 -21.54 11.34 -14.39
CA LEU A 10 -22.03 11.04 -15.74
C LEU A 10 -23.47 10.52 -15.71
N LEU A 11 -23.80 9.58 -14.80
CA LEU A 11 -25.18 9.10 -14.62
C LEU A 11 -26.15 10.23 -14.27
N ALA A 12 -25.78 11.10 -13.34
CA ALA A 12 -26.59 12.25 -12.95
C ALA A 12 -26.81 13.21 -14.13
N LEU A 13 -25.79 13.43 -14.96
CA LEU A 13 -25.88 14.28 -16.14
C LEU A 13 -26.77 13.66 -17.22
N THR A 14 -26.70 12.34 -17.44
CA THR A 14 -27.59 11.63 -18.37
C THR A 14 -29.05 11.65 -17.89
N LEU A 15 -29.28 11.47 -16.59
CA LEU A 15 -30.61 11.61 -15.99
C LEU A 15 -31.16 13.03 -16.19
N LEU A 16 -30.36 14.06 -15.90
CA LEU A 16 -30.77 15.45 -16.09
C LEU A 16 -31.06 15.75 -17.57
N PHE A 17 -30.22 15.26 -18.48
CA PHE A 17 -30.40 15.41 -19.92
C PHE A 17 -31.71 14.77 -20.39
N GLY A 18 -32.05 13.57 -19.90
CA GLY A 18 -33.31 12.93 -20.22
C GLY A 18 -34.53 13.68 -19.66
N VAL A 19 -34.48 14.08 -18.38
CA VAL A 19 -35.58 14.83 -17.73
C VAL A 19 -35.86 16.14 -18.47
N LEU A 20 -34.81 16.93 -18.74
CA LEU A 20 -34.95 18.19 -19.46
C LEU A 20 -35.36 17.96 -20.92
N GLY A 21 -34.84 16.92 -21.56
CA GLY A 21 -35.17 16.57 -22.93
C GLY A 21 -36.65 16.24 -23.10
N TYR A 22 -37.21 15.37 -22.26
CA TYR A 22 -38.63 15.03 -22.33
C TYR A 22 -39.54 16.18 -21.88
N HIS A 23 -39.13 16.97 -20.89
CA HIS A 23 -39.90 18.15 -20.46
C HIS A 23 -39.99 19.20 -21.57
N LEU A 24 -38.88 19.50 -22.26
CA LEU A 24 -38.83 20.54 -23.28
C LEU A 24 -39.36 20.09 -24.65
N LEU A 25 -39.11 18.84 -25.05
CA LEU A 25 -39.50 18.34 -26.39
C LEU A 25 -40.90 17.74 -26.43
N GLU A 26 -41.34 17.09 -25.37
CA GLU A 26 -42.62 16.38 -25.30
C GLU A 26 -43.61 17.03 -24.32
N GLY A 27 -43.21 18.11 -23.63
CA GLY A 27 -44.09 18.85 -22.71
C GLY A 27 -44.49 18.07 -21.45
N MET A 28 -43.79 16.99 -21.13
CA MET A 28 -44.10 16.14 -19.97
C MET A 28 -43.91 16.91 -18.66
N THR A 29 -44.64 16.55 -17.61
CA THR A 29 -44.33 17.07 -16.27
C THR A 29 -42.92 16.63 -15.85
N LEU A 30 -42.26 17.38 -14.94
CA LEU A 30 -40.92 17.02 -14.47
C LEU A 30 -40.87 15.60 -13.87
N PHE A 31 -41.96 15.20 -13.22
CA PHE A 31 -42.08 13.87 -12.63
C PHE A 31 -42.22 12.77 -13.70
N ASP A 32 -43.08 12.98 -14.70
CA ASP A 32 -43.25 12.03 -15.82
C ASP A 32 -41.96 11.90 -16.64
N ALA A 33 -41.28 13.02 -16.89
CA ALA A 33 -40.00 13.04 -17.59
C ALA A 33 -38.91 12.30 -16.80
N PHE A 34 -38.88 12.47 -15.47
CA PHE A 34 -37.98 11.72 -14.59
C PHE A 34 -38.30 10.23 -14.59
N TYR A 35 -39.57 9.87 -14.45
CA TYR A 35 -40.01 8.48 -14.48
C TYR A 35 -39.67 7.81 -15.82
N MET A 36 -39.96 8.47 -16.95
CA MET A 36 -39.62 8.01 -18.31
C MET A 36 -38.10 7.83 -18.49
N THR A 37 -37.30 8.78 -18.01
CA THR A 37 -35.84 8.68 -18.09
C THR A 37 -35.30 7.53 -17.23
N MET A 38 -35.86 7.35 -16.03
CA MET A 38 -35.46 6.29 -15.11
C MET A 38 -35.70 4.90 -15.70
N ILE A 39 -36.91 4.62 -16.21
CA ILE A 39 -37.25 3.32 -16.83
C ILE A 39 -36.42 3.02 -18.09
N THR A 40 -35.96 4.06 -18.78
CA THR A 40 -35.15 3.96 -19.99
C THR A 40 -33.70 3.61 -19.64
N ILE A 41 -33.07 4.35 -18.73
CA ILE A 41 -31.67 4.12 -18.33
C ILE A 41 -31.53 2.85 -17.48
N SER A 42 -32.55 2.48 -16.71
CA SER A 42 -32.54 1.25 -15.91
C SER A 42 -32.64 -0.03 -16.74
N THR A 43 -32.82 0.08 -18.07
CA THR A 43 -33.03 -1.04 -18.99
C THR A 43 -34.29 -1.88 -18.71
N VAL A 44 -35.24 -1.35 -17.93
CA VAL A 44 -36.52 -2.03 -17.63
C VAL A 44 -37.49 -1.90 -18.80
N GLY A 45 -37.64 -0.70 -19.35
CA GLY A 45 -38.38 -0.47 -20.61
C GLY A 45 -39.84 -0.94 -20.60
N PHE A 46 -40.62 -0.59 -19.58
CA PHE A 46 -42.01 -1.06 -19.42
C PHE A 46 -42.95 -0.57 -20.55
N GLN A 47 -43.26 0.73 -20.59
CA GLN A 47 -44.02 1.37 -21.67
C GLN A 47 -43.73 2.88 -21.64
N GLU A 48 -43.87 3.55 -22.79
CA GLU A 48 -43.83 5.01 -22.88
C GLU A 48 -44.92 5.65 -22.00
N VAL A 49 -44.56 6.65 -21.19
CA VAL A 49 -45.50 7.36 -20.30
C VAL A 49 -46.53 8.15 -21.12
N HIS A 50 -46.08 8.74 -22.21
CA HIS A 50 -46.90 9.46 -23.19
C HIS A 50 -46.45 9.05 -24.61
N PRO A 51 -47.34 9.10 -25.63
CA PRO A 51 -46.97 8.79 -27.01
C PRO A 51 -45.87 9.72 -27.51
N LEU A 52 -44.71 9.17 -27.90
CA LEU A 52 -43.56 9.99 -28.29
C LEU A 52 -43.64 10.49 -29.74
N SER A 53 -43.29 11.76 -29.94
CA SER A 53 -42.99 12.31 -31.27
C SER A 53 -41.72 11.70 -31.88
N VAL A 54 -41.47 11.93 -33.17
CA VAL A 54 -40.22 11.50 -33.84
C VAL A 54 -38.98 12.05 -33.12
N LYS A 55 -39.05 13.28 -32.59
CA LYS A 55 -37.94 13.89 -31.83
C LYS A 55 -37.74 13.19 -30.48
N GLY A 56 -38.83 12.88 -29.77
CA GLY A 56 -38.79 12.10 -28.53
C GLY A 56 -38.23 10.69 -28.71
N LYS A 57 -38.51 10.03 -29.84
CA LYS A 57 -37.92 8.73 -30.18
C LYS A 57 -36.41 8.82 -30.41
N ILE A 58 -35.93 9.86 -31.10
CA ILE A 58 -34.49 10.10 -31.29
C ILE A 58 -33.80 10.35 -29.95
N LEU A 59 -34.39 11.18 -29.07
CA LEU A 59 -33.89 11.40 -27.72
C LEU A 59 -33.80 10.08 -26.94
N THR A 60 -34.83 9.25 -27.02
CA THR A 60 -34.90 7.96 -26.32
C THR A 60 -33.80 7.00 -26.81
N LEU A 61 -33.53 6.94 -28.11
CA LEU A 61 -32.43 6.14 -28.67
C LEU A 61 -31.05 6.61 -28.17
N LEU A 62 -30.84 7.93 -28.06
CA LEU A 62 -29.61 8.49 -27.49
C LEU A 62 -29.48 8.19 -25.99
N LEU A 63 -30.58 8.26 -25.23
CA LEU A 63 -30.60 7.92 -23.82
C LEU A 63 -30.32 6.43 -23.56
N ILE A 64 -30.87 5.53 -24.38
CA ILE A 64 -30.61 4.09 -24.24
C ILE A 64 -29.13 3.80 -24.50
N SER A 65 -28.58 4.28 -25.60
CA SER A 65 -27.18 4.03 -25.97
C SER A 65 -26.19 4.56 -24.93
N THR A 66 -26.37 5.82 -24.49
CA THR A 66 -25.53 6.42 -23.45
C THR A 66 -25.76 5.79 -22.08
N GLY A 67 -27.01 5.50 -21.73
CA GLY A 67 -27.40 4.86 -20.47
C GLY A 67 -26.79 3.48 -20.28
N ILE A 68 -26.86 2.61 -21.30
CA ILE A 68 -26.22 1.28 -21.27
C ILE A 68 -24.71 1.40 -21.11
N MET A 69 -24.06 2.30 -21.87
CA MET A 69 -22.61 2.46 -21.83
C MET A 69 -22.13 2.95 -20.45
N ILE A 70 -22.79 3.96 -19.88
CA ILE A 70 -22.46 4.51 -18.56
C ILE A 70 -22.84 3.52 -17.45
N GLY A 71 -23.96 2.81 -17.58
CA GLY A 71 -24.39 1.77 -16.66
C GLY A 71 -23.38 0.63 -16.57
N ALA A 72 -22.98 0.07 -17.71
CA ALA A 72 -21.95 -0.97 -17.79
C ALA A 72 -20.61 -0.50 -17.20
N TYR A 73 -20.18 0.72 -17.52
CA TYR A 73 -18.97 1.33 -16.94
C TYR A 73 -19.06 1.47 -15.41
N THR A 74 -20.22 1.88 -14.89
CA THR A 74 -20.45 2.06 -13.45
C THR A 74 -20.44 0.72 -12.73
N ILE A 75 -21.14 -0.29 -13.24
CA ILE A 75 -21.15 -1.66 -12.69
C ILE A 75 -19.73 -2.23 -12.70
N GLY A 76 -18.99 -2.10 -13.81
CA GLY A 76 -17.60 -2.56 -13.90
C GLY A 76 -16.68 -1.86 -12.89
N THR A 77 -16.88 -0.57 -12.65
CA THR A 77 -16.13 0.20 -11.64
C THR A 77 -16.48 -0.22 -10.21
N LEU A 78 -17.76 -0.47 -9.94
CA LEU A 78 -18.22 -0.99 -8.64
C LEU A 78 -17.64 -2.39 -8.37
N LEU A 79 -17.68 -3.29 -9.35
CA LEU A 79 -17.11 -4.63 -9.21
C LEU A 79 -15.61 -4.57 -8.90
N ARG A 80 -14.84 -3.74 -9.63
CA ARG A 80 -13.41 -3.53 -9.34
C ARG A 80 -13.19 -3.01 -7.92
N MET A 81 -14.02 -2.09 -7.44
CA MET A 81 -13.92 -1.57 -6.08
C MET A 81 -14.12 -2.66 -5.01
N PHE A 82 -15.04 -3.61 -5.25
CA PHE A 82 -15.25 -4.77 -4.37
C PHE A 82 -14.09 -5.77 -4.45
N LEU A 83 -13.60 -6.06 -5.65
CA LEU A 83 -12.50 -7.01 -5.87
C LEU A 83 -11.16 -6.49 -5.33
N GLU A 84 -10.85 -5.22 -5.56
CA GLU A 84 -9.55 -4.63 -5.21
C GLU A 84 -9.52 -4.07 -3.78
N GLY A 85 -10.68 -3.96 -3.11
CA GLY A 85 -10.78 -3.46 -1.74
C GLY A 85 -10.31 -2.01 -1.57
N GLU A 86 -10.36 -1.18 -2.63
CA GLU A 86 -9.81 0.20 -2.66
C GLU A 86 -10.26 1.06 -1.46
N ILE A 87 -11.48 0.82 -0.95
CA ILE A 87 -12.06 1.53 0.18
C ILE A 87 -11.20 1.33 1.44
N ARG A 88 -10.76 0.09 1.69
CA ARG A 88 -9.95 -0.27 2.87
C ARG A 88 -8.53 0.26 2.77
N LYS A 89 -7.92 0.19 1.57
CA LYS A 89 -6.57 0.71 1.29
C LYS A 89 -6.47 2.22 1.52
N THR A 90 -7.46 3.00 1.06
CA THR A 90 -7.39 4.47 1.17
C THR A 90 -7.63 4.96 2.60
N PHE A 91 -8.60 4.38 3.31
CA PHE A 91 -8.91 4.77 4.70
C PHE A 91 -7.88 4.22 5.69
N GLY A 92 -7.37 3.01 5.46
CA GLY A 92 -6.29 2.39 6.22
C GLY A 92 -5.00 3.20 6.14
N ARG A 93 -4.63 3.66 4.93
CA ARG A 93 -3.40 4.43 4.71
C ARG A 93 -3.35 5.73 5.50
N ARG A 94 -4.44 6.51 5.55
CA ARG A 94 -4.47 7.74 6.36
C ARG A 94 -4.32 7.48 7.86
N LYS A 95 -4.92 6.38 8.35
CA LYS A 95 -4.77 5.97 9.74
C LYS A 95 -3.34 5.52 10.04
N LEU A 96 -2.73 4.80 9.10
CA LEU A 96 -1.34 4.34 9.15
C LEU A 96 -0.37 5.53 9.20
N GLU A 97 -0.50 6.48 8.27
CA GLU A 97 0.31 7.70 8.20
C GLU A 97 0.22 8.52 9.51
N LYS A 98 -0.98 8.67 10.08
CA LYS A 98 -1.15 9.31 11.39
C LYS A 98 -0.40 8.57 12.50
N LYS A 99 -0.50 7.24 12.56
CA LYS A 99 0.23 6.44 13.56
C LYS A 99 1.74 6.60 13.41
N ILE A 100 2.25 6.63 12.18
CA ILE A 100 3.67 6.81 11.90
C ILE A 100 4.14 8.20 12.31
N SER A 101 3.36 9.26 12.02
CA SER A 101 3.75 10.65 12.31
C SER A 101 4.00 10.97 13.79
N VAL A 102 3.39 10.19 14.70
CA VAL A 102 3.52 10.36 16.15
C VAL A 102 4.59 9.47 16.78
N LEU A 103 5.26 8.61 15.99
CA LEU A 103 6.32 7.76 16.49
C LEU A 103 7.53 8.59 16.95
N MET A 104 8.12 8.16 18.06
CA MET A 104 9.39 8.67 18.59
C MET A 104 10.20 7.51 19.15
N ASN A 105 11.52 7.61 19.09
CA ASN A 105 12.45 6.59 19.57
C ASN A 105 12.11 5.18 19.00
N HIS A 106 11.68 5.15 17.74
CA HIS A 106 11.28 3.94 17.02
C HIS A 106 12.36 3.50 16.03
N TYR A 107 12.29 2.27 15.55
CA TYR A 107 13.21 1.76 14.54
C TYR A 107 12.60 1.88 13.13
N ILE A 108 13.45 2.17 12.15
CA ILE A 108 13.07 2.13 10.73
C ILE A 108 13.67 0.86 10.13
N VAL A 109 12.86 0.04 9.48
CA VAL A 109 13.33 -1.17 8.78
C VAL A 109 13.12 -1.00 7.29
N CYS A 110 14.19 -0.92 6.51
CA CYS A 110 14.13 -0.79 5.06
C CYS A 110 14.14 -2.18 4.43
N GLY A 111 12.98 -2.59 3.91
CA GLY A 111 12.72 -3.88 3.31
C GLY A 111 12.04 -4.87 4.27
N TYR A 112 11.00 -5.54 3.78
CA TYR A 112 10.27 -6.62 4.47
C TYR A 112 10.50 -7.98 3.77
N GLY A 113 11.75 -8.22 3.39
CA GLY A 113 12.20 -9.50 2.85
C GLY A 113 12.39 -10.57 3.94
N ARG A 114 13.16 -11.61 3.61
CA ARG A 114 13.49 -12.69 4.56
C ARG A 114 14.14 -12.20 5.85
N ILE A 115 15.12 -11.29 5.75
CA ILE A 115 15.80 -10.74 6.93
C ILE A 115 14.95 -9.66 7.60
N GLY A 116 14.41 -8.70 6.85
CA GLY A 116 13.62 -7.60 7.41
C GLY A 116 12.41 -8.06 8.22
N SER A 117 11.68 -9.08 7.75
CA SER A 117 10.55 -9.65 8.49
C SER A 117 10.97 -10.34 9.80
N LEU A 118 12.12 -11.02 9.84
CA LEU A 118 12.67 -11.60 11.07
C LEU A 118 13.09 -10.52 12.07
N VAL A 119 13.72 -9.45 11.59
CA VAL A 119 14.04 -8.28 12.43
C VAL A 119 12.77 -7.68 13.02
N CYS A 120 11.71 -7.52 12.22
CA CYS A 120 10.42 -7.00 12.70
C CYS A 120 9.80 -7.91 13.77
N LYS A 121 9.85 -9.24 13.60
CA LYS A 121 9.36 -10.20 14.60
C LYS A 121 10.10 -10.07 15.93
N GLU A 122 11.42 -9.94 15.92
CA GLU A 122 12.20 -9.76 17.14
C GLU A 122 11.93 -8.41 17.81
N LEU A 123 11.85 -7.32 17.03
CA LEU A 123 11.46 -6.01 17.55
C LEU A 123 10.08 -6.06 18.22
N GLN A 124 9.13 -6.75 17.61
CA GLN A 124 7.79 -6.95 18.16
C GLN A 124 7.81 -7.80 19.44
N ARG A 125 8.60 -8.90 19.48
CA ARG A 125 8.79 -9.74 20.67
C ARG A 125 9.33 -8.94 21.85
N HIS A 126 10.24 -8.00 21.58
CA HIS A 126 10.80 -7.08 22.57
C HIS A 126 10.00 -5.77 22.74
N ARG A 127 8.77 -5.70 22.21
CA ARG A 127 7.85 -4.54 22.32
C ARG A 127 8.48 -3.20 21.91
N LYS A 128 9.35 -3.22 20.90
CA LYS A 128 9.93 -2.01 20.31
C LYS A 128 9.01 -1.47 19.23
N ASN A 129 8.84 -0.16 19.20
CA ASN A 129 8.10 0.52 18.14
C ASN A 129 8.96 0.55 16.87
N PHE A 130 8.37 0.25 15.72
CA PHE A 130 9.05 0.33 14.44
C PHE A 130 8.09 0.64 13.29
N VAL A 131 8.66 1.09 12.17
CA VAL A 131 7.99 1.27 10.88
C VAL A 131 8.84 0.63 9.79
N VAL A 132 8.19 0.02 8.81
CA VAL A 132 8.84 -0.64 7.68
C VAL A 132 8.68 0.19 6.41
N ILE A 133 9.71 0.31 5.59
CA ILE A 133 9.61 0.87 4.24
C ILE A 133 9.76 -0.29 3.24
N GLU A 134 8.78 -0.47 2.36
CA GLU A 134 8.75 -1.59 1.41
C GLU A 134 7.88 -1.24 0.21
N ASN A 135 8.29 -1.61 -1.00
CA ASN A 135 7.58 -1.31 -2.24
C ASN A 135 6.88 -2.53 -2.86
N SER A 136 7.26 -3.75 -2.45
CA SER A 136 6.67 -4.98 -2.97
C SER A 136 5.23 -5.18 -2.48
N ILE A 137 4.29 -5.30 -3.43
CA ILE A 137 2.86 -5.56 -3.17
C ILE A 137 2.67 -6.82 -2.29
N GLY A 138 3.37 -7.92 -2.62
CA GLY A 138 3.25 -9.17 -1.85
C GLY A 138 3.85 -9.09 -0.44
N SER A 139 4.78 -8.16 -0.18
CA SER A 139 5.24 -7.90 1.19
C SER A 139 4.28 -7.00 1.95
N ILE A 140 3.65 -6.04 1.27
CA ILE A 140 2.65 -5.14 1.85
C ILE A 140 1.44 -5.93 2.38
N GLU A 141 0.90 -6.86 1.59
CA GLU A 141 -0.23 -7.70 2.03
C GLU A 141 0.09 -8.53 3.27
N ARG A 142 1.33 -9.03 3.37
CA ARG A 142 1.81 -9.75 4.56
C ARG A 142 1.91 -8.82 5.77
N MET A 143 2.48 -7.62 5.61
CA MET A 143 2.55 -6.64 6.70
C MET A 143 1.17 -6.18 7.18
N GLU A 144 0.20 -6.03 6.28
CA GLU A 144 -1.19 -5.71 6.64
C GLU A 144 -1.81 -6.82 7.50
N SER A 145 -1.55 -8.08 7.16
CA SER A 145 -2.02 -9.25 7.92
C SER A 145 -1.33 -9.35 9.29
N ASP A 146 -0.03 -9.04 9.35
CA ASP A 146 0.78 -9.04 10.57
C ASP A 146 0.50 -7.81 11.48
N GLY A 147 -0.26 -6.82 10.99
CA GLY A 147 -0.55 -5.58 11.72
C GLY A 147 0.66 -4.64 11.85
N VAL A 148 1.65 -4.78 10.98
CA VAL A 148 2.91 -4.02 10.99
C VAL A 148 2.70 -2.62 10.39
N LEU A 149 3.31 -1.61 11.00
CA LEU A 149 3.29 -0.25 10.44
C LEU A 149 4.25 -0.17 9.25
N TYR A 150 3.78 0.31 8.09
CA TYR A 150 4.59 0.36 6.88
C TYR A 150 4.39 1.63 6.03
N ILE A 151 5.35 1.91 5.15
CA ILE A 151 5.31 2.96 4.13
C ILE A 151 5.55 2.30 2.77
N PRO A 152 4.55 2.34 1.85
CA PRO A 152 4.67 1.74 0.52
C PRO A 152 5.47 2.65 -0.43
N ALA A 153 6.79 2.64 -0.29
CA ALA A 153 7.69 3.53 -1.02
C ALA A 153 9.10 2.93 -1.17
N ASP A 154 9.92 3.58 -1.98
CA ASP A 154 11.33 3.26 -2.11
C ASP A 154 12.14 3.87 -0.96
N ALA A 155 12.84 3.02 -0.20
CA ALA A 155 13.64 3.44 0.95
C ALA A 155 14.89 4.25 0.58
N THR A 156 15.28 4.28 -0.69
CA THR A 156 16.46 5.00 -1.17
C THR A 156 16.30 6.53 -1.08
N THR A 157 15.07 7.05 -1.13
CA THR A 157 14.83 8.50 -1.24
C THR A 157 14.75 9.21 0.12
N ASP A 158 15.21 10.46 0.14
CA ASP A 158 15.20 11.35 1.30
C ASP A 158 13.78 11.54 1.86
N GLU A 159 12.81 11.79 0.98
CA GLU A 159 11.42 12.03 1.36
C GLU A 159 10.82 10.84 2.11
N THR A 160 11.19 9.63 1.70
CA THR A 160 10.69 8.39 2.30
C THR A 160 11.26 8.19 3.70
N LEU A 161 12.55 8.45 3.90
CA LEU A 161 13.16 8.37 5.24
C LEU A 161 12.63 9.47 6.18
N LEU A 162 12.38 10.66 5.65
CA LEU A 162 11.71 11.74 6.39
C LEU A 162 10.28 11.36 6.79
N GLN A 163 9.50 10.78 5.86
CA GLN A 163 8.16 10.28 6.14
C GLN A 163 8.17 9.17 7.20
N ALA A 164 9.21 8.32 7.21
CA ALA A 164 9.43 7.30 8.24
C ALA A 164 9.86 7.88 9.59
N GLY A 165 10.11 9.18 9.68
CA GLY A 165 10.46 9.86 10.91
C GLY A 165 11.93 9.66 11.33
N ILE A 166 12.87 9.57 10.37
CA ILE A 166 14.30 9.35 10.66
C ILE A 166 14.88 10.33 11.69
N MET A 167 14.41 11.58 11.69
CA MET A 167 14.85 12.61 12.64
C MET A 167 14.52 12.25 14.10
N LYS A 168 13.52 11.38 14.34
CA LYS A 168 13.05 10.97 15.67
C LYS A 168 13.33 9.49 15.98
N ALA A 169 13.93 8.75 15.04
CA ALA A 169 14.15 7.32 15.16
C ALA A 169 15.27 6.97 16.16
N ALA A 170 15.21 5.81 16.79
CA ALA A 170 16.32 5.27 17.57
C ALA A 170 17.45 4.74 16.67
N GLY A 171 17.09 4.22 15.49
CA GLY A 171 18.01 3.67 14.52
C GLY A 171 17.30 3.15 13.28
N ILE A 172 18.08 2.78 12.28
CA ILE A 172 17.61 2.28 11.00
C ILE A 172 18.33 0.98 10.63
N VAL A 173 17.60 0.04 10.08
CA VAL A 173 18.11 -1.23 9.57
C VAL A 173 17.95 -1.26 8.05
N THR A 174 19.04 -1.38 7.30
CA THR A 174 18.98 -1.55 5.83
C THR A 174 19.01 -3.04 5.51
N ALA A 175 17.87 -3.60 5.12
CA ALA A 175 17.67 -5.06 5.00
C ALA A 175 17.30 -5.52 3.58
N LEU A 176 17.49 -4.66 2.58
CA LEU A 176 17.22 -4.99 1.18
C LEU A 176 18.17 -6.10 0.68
N GLY A 177 17.77 -6.75 -0.42
CA GLY A 177 18.56 -7.80 -1.06
C GLY A 177 19.77 -7.27 -1.84
N SER A 178 19.72 -6.01 -2.27
CA SER A 178 20.80 -5.33 -2.99
C SER A 178 21.71 -4.60 -2.01
N ASP A 179 22.99 -4.97 -1.97
CA ASP A 179 23.99 -4.26 -1.17
C ASP A 179 24.19 -2.83 -1.67
N ALA A 180 23.99 -2.57 -2.97
CA ALA A 180 24.07 -1.23 -3.53
C ALA A 180 22.96 -0.33 -2.97
N ASP A 181 21.73 -0.84 -2.87
CA ASP A 181 20.60 -0.09 -2.31
C ASP A 181 20.83 0.14 -0.81
N ASN A 182 21.37 -0.85 -0.09
CA ASN A 182 21.72 -0.68 1.32
C ASN A 182 22.81 0.38 1.52
N VAL A 183 23.79 0.50 0.62
CA VAL A 183 24.77 1.60 0.61
C VAL A 183 24.08 2.93 0.38
N PHE A 184 23.20 3.03 -0.62
CA PHE A 184 22.50 4.27 -0.93
C PHE A 184 21.64 4.74 0.25
N ILE A 185 20.82 3.86 0.83
CA ILE A 185 20.02 4.16 2.02
C ILE A 185 20.90 4.61 3.19
N THR A 186 22.07 3.98 3.37
CA THR A 186 23.03 4.35 4.42
C THR A 186 23.55 5.77 4.21
N LEU A 187 23.93 6.13 2.99
CA LEU A 187 24.36 7.48 2.63
C LEU A 187 23.23 8.50 2.85
N THR A 188 22.03 8.22 2.37
CA THR A 188 20.85 9.08 2.55
C THR A 188 20.55 9.29 4.03
N ALA A 189 20.53 8.22 4.81
CA ALA A 189 20.28 8.28 6.25
C ALA A 189 21.34 9.10 6.99
N LYS A 190 22.62 8.95 6.65
CA LYS A 190 23.70 9.78 7.22
C LYS A 190 23.67 11.22 6.78
N GLY A 191 23.27 11.50 5.54
CA GLY A 191 23.08 12.85 5.02
C GLY A 191 21.98 13.60 5.78
N LEU A 192 20.85 12.93 6.04
CA LEU A 192 19.74 13.52 6.80
C LEU A 192 20.02 13.61 8.30
N ARG A 193 20.65 12.57 8.87
CA ARG A 193 20.89 12.46 10.30
C ARG A 193 22.27 11.81 10.60
N PRO A 194 23.33 12.61 10.74
CA PRO A 194 24.69 12.09 10.93
C PRO A 194 24.89 11.21 12.17
N ASP A 195 24.13 11.42 13.25
CA ASP A 195 24.23 10.69 14.52
C ASP A 195 23.42 9.39 14.56
N ILE A 196 22.58 9.11 13.57
CA ILE A 196 21.70 7.93 13.63
C ILE A 196 22.49 6.62 13.64
N PHE A 197 22.04 5.67 14.46
CA PHE A 197 22.55 4.31 14.45
C PHE A 197 22.04 3.57 13.21
N ILE A 198 22.96 3.09 12.38
CA ILE A 198 22.63 2.37 11.15
C ILE A 198 23.16 0.94 11.26
N LEU A 199 22.26 -0.04 11.22
CA LEU A 199 22.58 -1.45 11.09
C LEU A 199 22.37 -1.88 9.63
N ALA A 200 23.45 -2.04 8.88
CA ALA A 200 23.36 -2.43 7.50
C ALA A 200 23.49 -3.94 7.31
N ARG A 201 22.65 -4.51 6.46
CA ARG A 201 22.82 -5.86 5.98
C ARG A 201 23.79 -5.87 4.80
N SER A 202 24.76 -6.78 4.85
CA SER A 202 25.54 -7.17 3.68
C SER A 202 25.21 -8.59 3.25
N SER A 203 25.11 -8.81 1.94
CA SER A 203 24.95 -10.12 1.33
C SER A 203 26.27 -10.73 0.91
N ASN A 204 27.33 -9.93 0.76
CA ASN A 204 28.67 -10.36 0.38
C ASN A 204 29.73 -9.72 1.26
N ASP A 205 30.62 -10.53 1.83
CA ASP A 205 31.73 -10.14 2.70
C ASP A 205 32.58 -8.99 2.11
N SER A 206 32.75 -8.97 0.78
CA SER A 206 33.52 -7.91 0.10
C SER A 206 32.88 -6.51 0.18
N ASN A 207 31.59 -6.41 0.50
CA ASN A 207 30.84 -5.15 0.53
C ASN A 207 30.70 -4.57 1.93
N GLU A 208 31.12 -5.29 2.98
CA GLU A 208 31.05 -4.82 4.36
C GLU A 208 31.78 -3.48 4.54
N LYS A 209 33.03 -3.41 4.08
CA LYS A 209 33.84 -2.18 4.10
C LYS A 209 33.21 -1.01 3.34
N LYS A 210 32.42 -1.29 2.29
CA LYS A 210 31.74 -0.22 1.52
C LYS A 210 30.58 0.37 2.32
N LEU A 211 29.82 -0.46 3.03
CA LEU A 211 28.74 -0.02 3.91
C LEU A 211 29.28 0.76 5.12
N GLU A 212 30.37 0.30 5.72
CA GLU A 212 31.05 1.04 6.79
C GLU A 212 31.52 2.42 6.31
N ARG A 213 32.16 2.49 5.14
CA ARG A 213 32.60 3.76 4.52
C ARG A 213 31.44 4.68 4.16
N ALA A 214 30.29 4.12 3.80
CA ALA A 214 29.06 4.89 3.59
C ALA A 214 28.48 5.46 4.90
N GLY A 215 28.98 5.01 6.06
CA GLY A 215 28.60 5.49 7.37
C GLY A 215 27.70 4.52 8.15
N ALA A 216 27.60 3.25 7.75
CA ALA A 216 26.92 2.25 8.57
C ALA A 216 27.64 2.14 9.92
N THR A 217 26.89 2.22 11.03
CA THR A 217 27.46 2.10 12.38
C THR A 217 27.89 0.67 12.66
N ARG A 218 27.11 -0.29 12.15
CA ARG A 218 27.42 -1.71 12.16
C ARG A 218 26.95 -2.34 10.87
N VAL A 219 27.72 -3.32 10.40
CA VAL A 219 27.33 -4.17 9.28
C VAL A 219 27.19 -5.60 9.79
N VAL A 220 26.16 -6.30 9.31
CA VAL A 220 25.93 -7.70 9.61
C VAL A 220 25.78 -8.45 8.29
N SER A 221 26.46 -9.58 8.20
CA SER A 221 26.44 -10.48 7.04
C SER A 221 25.70 -11.78 7.41
N PRO A 222 24.35 -11.84 7.29
CA PRO A 222 23.56 -12.93 7.85
C PRO A 222 23.90 -14.29 7.23
N TYR A 223 24.22 -14.31 5.93
CA TYR A 223 24.59 -15.55 5.24
C TYR A 223 25.95 -16.10 5.69
N LEU A 224 26.91 -15.21 5.97
CA LEU A 224 28.21 -15.61 6.51
C LEU A 224 28.07 -16.16 7.93
N ILE A 225 27.29 -15.47 8.78
CA ILE A 225 27.01 -15.92 10.15
C ILE A 225 26.29 -17.27 10.14
N GLY A 226 25.23 -17.40 9.32
CA GLY A 226 24.50 -18.65 9.16
C GLY A 226 25.38 -19.79 8.63
N GLY A 227 26.21 -19.52 7.62
CA GLY A 227 27.15 -20.49 7.06
C GLY A 227 28.18 -20.96 8.08
N LYS A 228 28.84 -20.03 8.78
CA LYS A 228 29.78 -20.35 9.87
C LYS A 228 29.09 -21.15 10.97
N ARG A 229 27.86 -20.80 11.34
CA ARG A 229 27.09 -21.51 12.35
C ARG A 229 26.77 -22.95 11.93
N MET A 230 26.30 -23.17 10.70
CA MET A 230 26.03 -24.52 10.19
C MET A 230 27.29 -25.39 10.19
N ALA A 231 28.44 -24.83 9.80
CA ALA A 231 29.71 -25.55 9.86
C ALA A 231 30.10 -25.92 11.30
N GLN A 232 29.91 -25.02 12.27
CA GLN A 232 30.19 -25.32 13.68
C GLN A 232 29.27 -26.42 14.24
N VAL A 233 27.98 -26.42 13.88
CA VAL A 233 27.05 -27.49 14.27
C VAL A 233 27.51 -28.84 13.72
N LEU A 234 28.01 -28.88 12.48
CA LEU A 234 28.51 -30.11 11.87
C LEU A 234 29.82 -30.61 12.51
N ILE A 235 30.74 -29.70 12.82
CA ILE A 235 32.08 -30.06 13.35
C ILE A 235 32.02 -30.34 14.86
N ARG A 236 31.18 -29.59 15.61
CA ARG A 236 31.14 -29.60 17.09
C ARG A 236 29.71 -29.45 17.63
N PRO A 237 28.80 -30.40 17.37
CA PRO A 237 27.40 -30.27 17.77
C PRO A 237 27.22 -30.07 19.28
N THR A 238 27.87 -30.88 20.12
CA THR A 238 27.72 -30.82 21.59
C THR A 238 28.16 -29.48 22.20
N VAL A 239 29.18 -28.84 21.64
CA VAL A 239 29.66 -27.53 22.11
C VAL A 239 28.62 -26.46 21.77
N VAL A 240 28.05 -26.54 20.58
CA VAL A 240 27.00 -25.61 20.15
C VAL A 240 25.74 -25.76 21.01
N ASP A 241 25.29 -26.99 21.25
CA ASP A 241 24.12 -27.28 22.09
C ASP A 241 24.32 -26.74 23.52
N PHE A 242 25.51 -26.93 24.10
CA PHE A 242 25.83 -26.41 25.42
C PHE A 242 25.77 -24.88 25.47
N ILE A 243 26.35 -24.19 24.47
CA ILE A 243 26.30 -22.72 24.39
C ILE A 243 24.86 -22.24 24.28
N ASP A 244 24.02 -22.91 23.48
CA ASP A 244 22.63 -22.52 23.30
C ASP A 244 21.82 -22.66 24.59
N ILE A 245 22.03 -23.76 25.34
CA ILE A 245 21.42 -23.96 26.66
C ILE A 245 21.90 -22.89 27.64
N ALA A 246 23.20 -22.58 27.65
CA ALA A 246 23.78 -21.60 28.57
C ALA A 246 23.38 -20.14 28.24
N MET A 247 23.15 -19.83 26.96
CA MET A 247 22.70 -18.51 26.50
C MET A 247 21.18 -18.34 26.59
N MET A 248 20.41 -19.42 26.73
CA MET A 248 18.99 -19.36 27.06
C MET A 248 18.78 -19.00 28.54
N GLU A 249 19.18 -17.80 28.94
CA GLU A 249 18.57 -17.15 30.11
C GLU A 249 17.24 -16.49 29.70
N SER A 250 16.19 -16.81 30.46
CA SER A 250 14.85 -16.18 30.54
C SER A 250 13.73 -16.65 29.60
N HIS A 251 13.35 -17.94 29.64
CA HIS A 251 11.97 -18.37 29.32
C HIS A 251 11.49 -19.54 30.22
N LEU A 252 11.65 -19.40 31.54
CA LEU A 252 10.82 -20.09 32.55
C LEU A 252 10.03 -19.03 33.31
#